data_AF-A0AAV2X7N1-F1
#
_entry.id   AF-A0AAV2X7N1-F1
#
_cell.length_a   1.000
_cell.length_b   1.000
_cell.length_c   1.000
_cell.angle_alpha   90.00
_cell.angle_beta   90.00
_cell.angle_gamma   90.00
#
_symmetry.space_group_name_H-M   'P 1'
#
loop_
_entity.id
_entity.type
_entity.pdbx_description
1 polymer ?
#
loop_
_entity_poly.entity_id
_entity_poly.type
_entity_poly.pdbx_seq_one_letter_code
_entity_poly.pdbx_strand_id
1 'polypeptide(L)'
;MQHERYKDELRQKMGKPDVTDSNLKNIIDDLYRPNAKVGSGSTADAVRYELATGEKVGGRGHVLKAQDYTRALQDWLDKNPTASPGDRAAAENVLQDLQNALGGK
;
A
#
# COMPACT_ATOMS: atom_id res chain seq x y z
N MET A 1 -19.27 -11.65 1.78
CA MET A 1 -18.97 -10.95 0.51
C MET A 1 -19.09 -9.43 0.60
N GLN A 2 -20.13 -8.83 1.22
CA GLN A 2 -20.22 -7.36 1.35
C GLN A 2 -19.18 -6.76 2.32
N HIS A 3 -18.87 -7.45 3.41
CA HIS A 3 -17.91 -6.99 4.42
C HIS A 3 -16.46 -6.85 3.91
N GLU A 4 -15.96 -7.82 3.15
CA GLU A 4 -14.57 -7.77 2.65
C GLU A 4 -14.39 -6.67 1.59
N ARG A 5 -15.36 -6.51 0.68
CA ARG A 5 -15.37 -5.37 -0.26
C ARG A 5 -15.35 -4.03 0.46
N TYR A 6 -16.13 -3.90 1.53
CA TYR A 6 -16.14 -2.67 2.32
C TYR A 6 -14.75 -2.38 2.94
N LYS A 7 -14.06 -3.40 3.46
CA LYS A 7 -12.68 -3.23 3.96
C LYS A 7 -11.72 -2.83 2.84
N ASP A 8 -11.84 -3.42 1.66
CA ASP A 8 -10.97 -3.07 0.54
C ASP A 8 -11.16 -1.62 0.09
N GLU A 9 -12.41 -1.15 0.05
CA GLU A 9 -12.72 0.26 -0.23
C GLU A 9 -12.14 1.20 0.83
N LEU A 10 -12.17 0.80 2.10
CA LEU A 10 -11.56 1.57 3.18
C LEU A 10 -10.04 1.62 3.06
N ARG A 11 -9.39 0.49 2.75
CA ARG A 11 -7.94 0.41 2.52
C ARG A 11 -7.52 1.29 1.36
N GLN A 12 -8.26 1.24 0.26
CA GLN A 12 -7.98 2.08 -0.91
C GLN A 12 -8.05 3.58 -0.57
N LYS A 13 -9.00 4.00 0.27
CA LYS A 13 -9.16 5.39 0.70
C LYS A 13 -8.23 5.78 1.86
N MET A 14 -7.48 4.83 2.41
CA MET A 14 -6.62 5.05 3.56
C MET A 14 -5.48 6.00 3.17
N GLY A 15 -5.40 7.13 3.85
CA GLY A 15 -4.23 8.00 3.78
C GLY A 15 -2.99 7.30 4.34
N LYS A 16 -1.85 7.99 4.32
CA LYS A 16 -0.61 7.48 4.89
C LYS A 16 -0.83 7.09 6.38
N PRO A 17 -0.65 5.82 6.76
CA PRO A 17 -0.80 5.42 8.15
C PRO A 17 0.34 5.97 9.02
N ASP A 18 0.03 6.24 10.28
CA ASP A 18 1.03 6.59 11.29
C ASP A 18 1.63 5.31 11.88
N VAL A 19 2.97 5.25 11.95
CA VAL A 19 3.71 4.07 12.39
C VAL A 19 4.91 4.48 13.24
N THR A 20 5.22 3.66 14.24
CA THR A 20 6.27 3.94 15.23
C THR A 20 7.59 3.25 14.91
N ASP A 21 7.56 2.05 14.32
CA ASP A 21 8.76 1.36 13.86
C ASP A 21 9.45 2.13 12.72
N SER A 22 10.74 2.40 12.87
CA SER A 22 11.49 3.22 11.92
C SER A 22 11.67 2.56 10.56
N ASN A 23 11.81 1.23 10.52
CA ASN A 23 11.92 0.49 9.26
C ASN A 23 10.59 0.49 8.51
N LEU A 24 9.49 0.23 9.21
CA LEU A 24 8.15 0.33 8.65
C LEU A 24 7.87 1.75 8.17
N LYS A 25 8.23 2.75 8.96
CA LYS A 25 8.07 4.16 8.58
C LYS A 25 8.73 4.47 7.25
N ASN A 26 9.96 3.99 7.01
CA ASN A 26 10.65 4.20 5.74
C ASN A 26 9.92 3.55 4.56
N ILE A 27 9.37 2.35 4.75
CA ILE A 27 8.55 1.66 3.75
C ILE A 27 7.29 2.48 3.45
N ILE A 28 6.57 2.91 4.49
CA ILE A 28 5.34 3.70 4.36
C ILE A 28 5.62 5.06 3.72
N ASP A 29 6.69 5.75 4.12
CA ASP A 29 7.08 7.04 3.56
C ASP A 29 7.35 6.95 2.05
N ASP A 30 7.96 5.87 1.55
CA ASP A 30 8.19 5.71 0.12
C ASP A 30 6.92 5.30 -0.66
N LEU A 31 6.00 4.60 -0.01
CA LEU A 31 4.73 4.17 -0.61
C LEU A 31 3.72 5.31 -0.77
N TYR A 32 3.83 6.38 0.02
CA TYR A 32 2.91 7.52 0.02
C TYR A 32 3.62 8.82 -0.33
N ARG A 33 3.25 9.43 -1.46
CA ARG A 33 3.83 10.71 -1.87
C ARG A 33 3.07 11.89 -1.29
N PRO A 34 3.75 12.92 -0.73
CA PRO A 34 3.09 14.18 -0.44
C PRO A 34 2.61 14.83 -1.75
N ASN A 35 1.40 15.41 -1.74
CA ASN A 35 0.79 16.12 -2.87
C ASN A 35 0.49 15.26 -4.12
N ALA A 36 0.16 13.98 -3.93
CA ALA A 36 -0.27 13.15 -5.05
C ALA A 36 -1.55 13.69 -5.70
N LYS A 37 -1.63 13.58 -7.03
CA LYS A 37 -2.76 14.07 -7.84
C LYS A 37 -3.87 13.03 -8.03
N VAL A 38 -3.66 11.79 -7.59
CA VAL A 38 -4.55 10.64 -7.83
C VAL A 38 -4.80 9.91 -6.51
N GLY A 39 -6.08 9.70 -6.19
CA GLY A 39 -6.53 8.89 -5.06
C GLY A 39 -6.03 9.38 -3.70
N SER A 40 -5.67 8.42 -2.84
CA SER A 40 -5.08 8.61 -1.51
C SER A 40 -3.62 9.08 -1.55
N GLY A 41 -3.00 9.07 -2.74
CA GLY A 41 -1.57 9.29 -2.92
C GLY A 41 -0.68 8.09 -2.61
N SER A 42 -1.30 6.91 -2.44
CA SER A 42 -0.60 5.64 -2.31
C SER A 42 -0.06 5.13 -3.66
N THR A 43 0.95 4.28 -3.59
CA THR A 43 1.44 3.51 -4.74
C THR A 43 0.35 2.58 -5.28
N ALA A 44 -0.56 2.07 -4.44
CA ALA A 44 -1.64 1.19 -4.86
C ALA A 44 -2.63 1.90 -5.81
N ASP A 45 -3.01 3.15 -5.50
CA ASP A 45 -3.87 3.95 -6.38
C ASP A 45 -3.19 4.29 -7.70
N ALA A 46 -1.89 4.58 -7.67
CA ALA A 46 -1.12 4.76 -8.90
C ALA A 46 -1.15 3.48 -9.76
N VAL A 47 -0.93 2.30 -9.17
CA VAL A 47 -1.02 1.01 -9.89
C VAL A 47 -2.40 0.81 -10.51
N ARG A 48 -3.48 1.04 -9.75
CA ARG A 48 -4.84 0.92 -10.28
C ARG A 48 -5.07 1.84 -11.47
N TYR A 49 -4.63 3.10 -11.38
CA TYR A 49 -4.72 4.05 -12.50
C TYR A 49 -3.94 3.57 -13.72
N GLU A 50 -2.69 3.14 -13.53
CA GLU A 50 -1.83 2.68 -14.63
C GLU A 50 -2.38 1.43 -15.32
N LEU A 51 -2.91 0.47 -14.56
CA LEU A 51 -3.52 -0.73 -15.11
C LEU A 51 -4.84 -0.43 -15.82
N ALA A 52 -5.62 0.55 -15.35
CA ALA A 52 -6.89 0.92 -15.95
C ALA A 52 -6.74 1.75 -17.24
N THR A 53 -5.73 2.63 -17.30
CA THR A 53 -5.56 3.61 -18.38
C THR A 53 -4.45 3.25 -19.36
N GLY A 54 -3.47 2.44 -18.93
CA GLY A 54 -2.22 2.24 -19.64
C GLY A 54 -1.24 3.42 -19.54
N GLU A 55 -1.62 4.52 -18.89
CA GLU A 55 -0.79 5.70 -18.70
C GLU A 55 0.02 5.63 -17.41
N LYS A 56 1.25 6.14 -17.40
CA LYS A 56 2.12 6.17 -16.21
C LYS A 56 1.88 7.41 -15.36
N VAL A 57 1.69 7.25 -14.06
CA VAL A 57 1.58 8.39 -13.14
C VAL A 57 2.97 9.01 -12.94
N GLY A 58 3.15 10.30 -13.23
CA GLY A 58 4.44 10.98 -13.05
C GLY A 58 5.59 10.41 -13.90
N GLY A 59 5.29 9.73 -15.01
CA GLY A 59 6.26 9.23 -15.99
C GLY A 59 7.02 7.95 -15.59
N ARG A 60 6.72 7.34 -14.43
CA ARG A 60 7.31 6.07 -13.97
C ARG A 60 6.22 5.05 -13.71
N GLY A 61 6.49 3.78 -14.00
CA GLY A 61 5.56 2.69 -13.69
C GLY A 61 5.64 2.33 -12.20
N HIS A 62 4.48 2.13 -11.58
CA HIS A 62 4.30 1.82 -10.16
C HIS A 62 4.12 0.32 -9.89
N VAL A 63 3.82 -0.50 -10.91
CA VAL A 63 3.61 -1.95 -10.76
C VAL A 63 4.80 -2.67 -10.13
N LEU A 64 6.02 -2.45 -10.65
CA LEU A 64 7.23 -3.09 -10.11
C LEU A 64 7.48 -2.66 -8.66
N LYS A 65 7.29 -1.36 -8.37
CA LYS A 65 7.42 -0.82 -7.01
C LYS A 65 6.42 -1.49 -6.06
N ALA A 66 5.16 -1.65 -6.46
CA ALA A 66 4.16 -2.33 -5.64
C ALA A 66 4.51 -3.81 -5.38
N GLN A 67 5.07 -4.51 -6.37
CA GLN A 67 5.51 -5.90 -6.19
C GLN A 67 6.66 -6.00 -5.19
N ASP A 68 7.66 -5.13 -5.29
CA ASP A 68 8.80 -5.12 -4.38
C ASP A 68 8.38 -4.79 -2.95
N TYR A 69 7.50 -3.80 -2.77
CA TYR A 69 7.01 -3.43 -1.45
C TYR A 69 6.00 -4.42 -0.85
N THR A 70 5.27 -5.17 -1.67
CA THR A 70 4.49 -6.33 -1.20
C THR A 70 5.41 -7.33 -0.49
N ARG A 71 6.57 -7.65 -1.09
CA ARG A 71 7.56 -8.54 -0.47
C ARG A 71 8.18 -7.91 0.78
N ALA A 72 8.55 -6.63 0.72
CA ALA A 72 9.17 -5.94 1.85
C ALA A 72 8.23 -5.86 3.07
N LEU A 73 6.94 -5.62 2.87
CA LEU A 73 5.95 -5.60 3.95
C LEU A 73 5.70 -6.99 4.52
N GLN A 74 5.62 -8.02 3.68
CA GLN A 74 5.51 -9.41 4.15
C GLN A 74 6.74 -9.79 4.99
N ASP A 75 7.94 -9.52 4.49
CA ASP A 75 9.19 -9.77 5.22
C ASP A 75 9.24 -9.00 6.55
N TRP A 76 8.74 -7.76 6.58
CA TRP A 76 8.69 -6.98 7.80
C TRP A 76 7.73 -7.60 8.81
N LEU A 77 6.52 -8.02 8.39
CA LEU A 77 5.56 -8.70 9.26
C LEU A 77 6.13 -10.00 9.83
N ASP A 78 6.79 -10.81 9.00
CA ASP A 78 7.37 -12.08 9.40
C ASP A 78 8.52 -11.91 10.41
N LYS A 79 9.34 -10.87 10.23
CA LYS A 79 10.45 -10.54 11.14
C LYS A 79 10.01 -9.88 12.44
N ASN A 80 8.81 -9.30 12.46
CA ASN A 80 8.32 -8.49 13.58
C ASN A 80 7.00 -9.03 14.17
N PRO A 81 6.93 -10.30 14.62
CA PRO A 81 5.70 -10.89 15.13
C PRO A 81 5.18 -10.20 16.41
N THR A 82 6.06 -9.55 17.17
CA THR A 82 5.74 -8.86 18.43
C THR A 82 5.77 -7.33 18.30
N ALA A 83 5.82 -6.78 17.08
CA ALA A 83 5.66 -5.34 16.88
C ALA A 83 4.31 -4.84 17.40
N SER A 84 4.20 -3.51 17.56
CA SER A 84 2.98 -2.90 18.08
C SER A 84 1.77 -3.30 17.22
N PRO A 85 0.59 -3.50 17.83
CA PRO A 85 -0.62 -3.82 17.07
C PRO A 85 -0.95 -2.76 16.01
N GLY A 86 -0.63 -1.49 16.27
CA GLY A 86 -0.81 -0.38 15.33
C GLY A 86 0.07 -0.51 14.09
N ASP A 87 1.37 -0.76 14.28
CA ASP A 87 2.33 -0.91 13.17
C ASP A 87 2.00 -2.15 12.33
N ARG A 88 1.66 -3.26 12.99
CA ARG A 88 1.23 -4.48 12.31
C ARG A 88 -0.04 -4.25 11.49
N ALA A 89 -1.06 -3.61 12.07
CA ALA A 89 -2.29 -3.30 11.35
C ALA A 89 -2.04 -2.35 10.16
N ALA A 90 -1.15 -1.37 10.30
CA ALA A 90 -0.76 -0.50 9.19
C ALA A 90 -0.09 -1.30 8.07
N ALA A 91 0.90 -2.12 8.39
CA ALA A 91 1.61 -2.96 7.42
C ALA A 91 0.67 -3.94 6.71
N GLU A 92 -0.20 -4.64 7.45
CA GLU A 92 -1.18 -5.60 6.91
C GLU A 92 -2.18 -4.91 5.96
N ASN A 93 -2.69 -3.74 6.33
CA ASN A 93 -3.66 -3.02 5.48
C ASN A 93 -3.02 -2.49 4.20
N VAL A 94 -1.80 -1.96 4.27
CA VAL A 94 -1.07 -1.48 3.08
C VAL A 94 -0.66 -2.65 2.18
N LEU A 95 -0.23 -3.77 2.77
CA LEU A 95 0.09 -4.99 2.03
C LEU A 95 -1.12 -5.49 1.24
N GLN A 96 -2.28 -5.59 1.89
CA GLN A 96 -3.50 -6.03 1.23
C GLN A 96 -3.93 -5.05 0.13
N ASP A 97 -3.81 -3.74 0.35
CA ASP A 97 -4.13 -2.73 -0.65
C ASP A 97 -3.26 -2.86 -1.91
N LEU A 98 -1.95 -3.09 -1.73
CA LEU A 98 -1.01 -3.33 -2.85
C LEU A 98 -1.34 -4.62 -3.61
N GLN A 99 -1.61 -5.72 -2.90
CA GLN A 99 -2.00 -6.99 -3.52
C GLN A 99 -3.28 -6.85 -4.34
N ASN A 100 -4.29 -6.17 -3.77
CA ASN A 100 -5.54 -5.85 -4.46
C ASN A 100 -5.32 -5.00 -5.71
N ALA A 101 -4.46 -3.99 -5.62
CA ALA A 101 -4.12 -3.14 -6.77
C ALA A 101 -3.40 -3.91 -7.89
N LEU A 102 -2.57 -4.90 -7.54
CA LEU A 102 -1.86 -5.76 -8.49
C LEU A 102 -2.76 -6.86 -9.10
N GLY A 103 -4.03 -6.94 -8.71
CA GLY A 103 -4.99 -7.91 -9.23
C GLY A 103 -5.16 -9.17 -8.37
N GLY A 104 -4.56 -9.23 -7.18
CA GLY A 104 -4.89 -10.23 -6.17
C GLY A 104 -6.26 -9.91 -5.56
N LYS A 105 -7.31 -10.58 -6.04
CA LYS A 105 -8.66 -10.45 -5.47
C LYS A 105 -8.84 -11.35 -4.25
#